data_AF-A0A453G3E4-F1
#
_entry.id   AF-A0A453G3E4-F1
#
_cell.length_a   1.000
_cell.length_b   1.000
_cell.length_c   1.000
_cell.angle_alpha   90.00
_cell.angle_beta   90.00
_cell.angle_gamma   90.00
#
_symmetry.space_group_name_H-M   'P 1'
#
loop_
_entity.id
_entity.type
_entity.pdbx_description
1 polymer ?
#
loop_
_entity_poly.entity_id
_entity_poly.type
_entity_poly.pdbx_seq_one_letter_code
_entity_poly.pdbx_strand_id
1 'polypeptide(L)' 'RYPAINKPAAVLHWINHVQTDAEFIVILDADMIMRGPITPWEYGAKLGHPVSTPYE' A
#
# COMPACT_ATOMS: atom_id res chain seq x y z
N ARG A 1 2.59 5.55 21.29
CA ARG A 1 3.71 5.02 20.47
C ARG A 1 3.12 3.91 19.60
N TYR A 2 3.12 4.04 18.28
CA TYR A 2 2.62 3.01 17.37
C TYR A 2 3.80 2.11 16.98
N PRO A 3 3.83 0.82 17.36
CA PRO A 3 4.88 -0.10 16.93
C PRO A 3 5.00 -0.15 15.40
N ALA A 4 6.21 -0.08 14.86
CA ALA A 4 6.46 -0.18 13.41
C ALA A 4 5.92 -1.49 12.80
N ILE A 5 5.84 -2.56 13.62
CA ILE A 5 5.30 -3.87 13.22
C ILE A 5 3.79 -3.89 12.98
N ASN A 6 3.05 -2.89 13.49
CA ASN A 6 1.60 -2.86 13.34
C ASN A 6 1.16 -2.62 11.89
N LYS A 7 1.95 -1.90 11.09
CA LYS A 7 1.61 -1.65 9.68
C LYS A 7 1.61 -2.96 8.86
N PRO A 8 2.71 -3.74 8.80
CA PRO A 8 2.69 -5.04 8.14
C PRO A 8 1.61 -5.99 8.67
N ALA A 9 1.40 -6.03 9.98
CA ALA A 9 0.38 -6.88 10.60
C ALA A 9 -1.04 -6.47 10.21
N ALA A 10 -1.35 -5.17 10.19
CA ALA A 10 -2.66 -4.66 9.79
C ALA A 10 -2.94 -4.91 8.31
N VAL A 11 -1.95 -4.72 7.44
CA VAL A 11 -2.06 -5.01 6.00
C VAL A 11 -2.33 -6.49 5.77
N LEU A 12 -1.54 -7.37 6.40
CA LEU A 12 -1.73 -8.82 6.30
C LEU A 12 -3.11 -9.25 6.82
N HIS A 13 -3.52 -8.72 7.98
CA HIS A 13 -4.84 -8.98 8.53
C HIS A 13 -5.94 -8.54 7.57
N TRP A 14 -5.87 -7.33 7.01
CA TRP A 14 -6.87 -6.83 6.08
C TRP A 14 -6.94 -7.67 4.80
N ILE A 15 -5.80 -8.02 4.19
CA ILE A 15 -5.75 -8.89 3.00
C ILE A 15 -6.43 -10.25 3.24
N ASN A 16 -6.25 -10.83 4.44
CA ASN A 16 -6.85 -12.13 4.77
C ASN A 16 -8.36 -12.10 5.01
N HIS A 17 -8.96 -10.92 5.18
CA HIS A 17 -10.38 -10.78 5.56
C HIS A 17 -11.20 -9.96 4.56
N VAL A 18 -10.58 -9.21 3.67
CA VAL A 18 -11.28 -8.41 2.67
C VAL A 18 -11.76 -9.28 1.50
N GLN A 19 -12.98 -9.00 1.02
CA GLN A 19 -13.44 -9.45 -0.29
C GLN A 19 -13.41 -8.23 -1.21
N THR A 20 -12.51 -8.21 -2.19
CA THR A 20 -12.34 -7.10 -3.13
C THR A 20 -11.98 -7.61 -4.51
N ASP A 21 -12.46 -6.92 -5.53
CA ASP A 21 -12.12 -7.06 -6.95
C ASP A 21 -11.13 -5.98 -7.42
N ALA A 22 -10.57 -5.19 -6.49
CA ALA A 22 -9.61 -4.15 -6.81
C ALA A 22 -8.32 -4.73 -7.43
N GLU A 23 -7.91 -4.20 -8.57
CA GLU A 23 -6.69 -4.60 -9.27
C GLU A 23 -5.42 -4.14 -8.53
N PHE A 24 -5.50 -2.98 -7.86
CA PHE A 24 -4.39 -2.38 -7.13
C PHE A 24 -4.83 -1.90 -5.76
N ILE A 25 -3.94 -2.07 -4.77
CA ILE A 25 -4.11 -1.56 -3.41
C ILE A 25 -2.98 -0.57 -3.15
N VAL A 26 -3.33 0.67 -2.79
CA VAL A 26 -2.37 1.69 -2.39
C VAL A 26 -2.40 1.83 -0.87
N ILE A 27 -1.27 1.56 -0.23
CA ILE A 27 -1.10 1.72 1.22
C ILE A 27 -0.42 3.08 1.44
N LEU A 28 -1.11 3.98 2.14
CA LEU A 28 -0.61 5.31 2.47
C LEU A 28 -0.35 5.45 3.97
N ASP A 29 0.72 6.14 4.30
CA ASP A 29 1.01 6.52 5.68
C ASP A 29 0.12 7.68 6.12
N ALA A 30 -0.18 7.75 7.42
CA ALA A 30 -1.14 8.71 7.97
C ALA A 30 -0.68 10.18 7.89
N ASP A 31 0.60 10.41 7.62
CA ASP A 31 1.25 11.71 7.46
C ASP A 31 1.54 12.05 5.99
N MET A 32 1.13 11.21 5.04
CA MET A 32 1.29 11.48 3.61
C MET A 32 0.14 12.30 3.04
N ILE A 33 0.47 13.24 2.15
CA ILE A 33 -0.49 14.03 1.37
C ILE A 33 -0.35 13.65 -0.10
N MET A 34 -1.45 13.26 -0.73
CA MET A 34 -1.50 13.04 -2.18
C MET A 34 -1.47 14.39 -2.91
N ARG A 35 -0.40 14.65 -3.67
CA ARG A 35 -0.22 15.89 -4.45
C ARG A 35 -0.57 15.75 -5.94
N GLY A 36 -1.00 14.56 -6.35
CA GLY A 36 -1.34 14.23 -7.73
C GLY A 36 -1.88 12.80 -7.83
N PRO A 37 -2.27 12.36 -9.04
CA PRO A 37 -2.70 10.99 -9.26
C PRO A 37 -1.56 10.01 -8.99
N ILE A 38 -1.90 8.83 -8.48
CA ILE A 38 -0.99 7.68 -8.35
C ILE A 38 -1.45 6.64 -9.36
N THR A 39 -0.55 6.29 -10.28
CA THR A 39 -0.79 5.29 -11.31
C THR A 39 0.10 4.07 -11.02
N PRO A 40 -0.41 3.00 -10.37
CA PRO A 40 0.44 1.94 -9.81
C PRO A 40 1.41 1.28 -10.79
N TRP A 41 0.98 1.05 -12.04
CA TRP A 41 1.81 0.42 -13.07
C TRP A 41 2.95 1.32 -13.56
N GLU A 42 2.85 2.65 -13.43
CA GLU A 42 3.97 3.57 -13.70
C GLU A 42 5.13 3.35 -12.71
N TYR A 43 4.84 2.78 -11.54
CA TYR A 43 5.82 2.38 -10.53
C TYR A 43 6.23 0.90 -10.63
N GLY A 44 5.75 0.17 -11.65
CA GLY A 44 6.05 -1.25 -11.85
C GLY A 44 5.24 -2.21 -10.96
N ALA A 45 4.16 -1.72 -10.32
CA ALA A 45 3.27 -2.58 -9.55
C ALA A 45 2.63 -3.63 -10.47
N LYS A 46 2.66 -4.90 -10.04
CA LYS A 46 2.02 -6.02 -10.73
C LYS A 46 1.65 -7.09 -9.71
N LEU A 47 0.77 -8.02 -10.10
CA LEU A 47 0.34 -9.12 -9.24
C LEU A 47 1.56 -9.87 -8.66
N GLY A 48 1.58 -10.03 -7.33
CA GLY A 48 2.68 -10.69 -6.60
C GLY A 48 3.97 -9.86 -6.46
N HIS A 49 3.99 -8.61 -6.95
CA HIS A 49 5.13 -7.72 -6.85
C HIS A 49 4.74 -6.37 -6.24
N PRO A 50 4.78 -6.25 -4.89
CA PRO A 50 4.58 -4.97 -4.23
C PRO A 50 5.75 -4.04 -4.54
N VAL A 51 5.44 -2.78 -4.84
CA VAL A 51 6.42 -1.72 -5.08
C VAL A 51 6.19 -0.59 -4.08
N SER A 52 7.27 0.09 -3.69
CA SER A 52 7.24 1.29 -2.88
C SER A 52 7.88 2.44 -3.64
N THR A 53 7.35 3.65 -3.49
CA THR A 53 8.04 4.84 -3.98
C THR A 53 9.35 5.01 -3.19
N PRO A 54 10.48 5.29 -3.85
CA PRO A 54 11.69 5.67 -3.12
C PRO A 54 11.39 6.89 -2.25
N TYR A 55 11.84 6.85 -1.00
CA TYR A 55 11.96 8.07 -0.20
C TYR A 55 13.18 8.81 -0.73
N GLU A 56 12.99 9.99 -1.32
CA GLU A 56 14.10 10.94 -1.54
C GLU A 56 14.56 11.53 -0.21
#